data_AF-G3HLQ3-F1
#
_entry.id   AF-G3HLQ3-F1
#
_cell.length_a   1.000
_cell.length_b   1.000
_cell.length_c   1.000
_cell.angle_alpha   90.00
_cell.angle_beta   90.00
_cell.angle_gamma   90.00
#
_symmetry.space_group_name_H-M   'P 1'
#
loop_
_entity.id
_entity.type
_entity.pdbx_description
1 polymer ?
#
loop_
_entity_poly.entity_id
_entity_poly.type
_entity_poly.pdbx_seq_one_letter_code
_entity_poly.pdbx_strand_id
1 'polypeptide(L)'
;MKKKHLQNLEDACDDIMLADDDCFMIPYQIGDVFISHSQEETQEMLEEAKKTLQEEIDALESRVASIQRVLADLKVQLYAKFGSNINLEADES
;
A
#
# COMPACT_ATOMS: atom_id res chain seq x y z
N MET A 1 -7.38 0.40 2.46
CA MET A 1 -7.31 1.71 1.76
C MET A 1 -6.17 1.75 0.75
N LYS A 2 -4.89 1.67 1.16
CA LYS A 2 -3.74 1.72 0.22
C LYS A 2 -3.79 0.65 -0.88
N LYS A 3 -4.05 -0.62 -0.56
CA LYS A 3 -4.22 -1.69 -1.58
C LYS A 3 -5.35 -1.42 -2.58
N LYS A 4 -6.45 -0.82 -2.13
CA LYS A 4 -7.54 -0.39 -3.03
C LYS A 4 -7.10 0.76 -3.93
N HIS A 5 -6.32 1.71 -3.40
CA HIS A 5 -5.79 2.80 -4.20
C HIS A 5 -4.79 2.29 -5.26
N LEU A 6 -3.96 1.30 -4.93
CA LEU A 6 -3.08 0.64 -5.88
C LEU A 6 -3.87 -0.02 -7.01
N GLN A 7 -4.92 -0.79 -6.67
CA GLN A 7 -5.81 -1.37 -7.66
C GLN A 7 -6.43 -0.30 -8.57
N ASN A 8 -6.91 0.82 -8.00
CA ASN A 8 -7.47 1.90 -8.80
C ASN A 8 -6.44 2.51 -9.79
N LEU A 9 -5.15 2.54 -9.43
CA LEU A 9 -4.10 3.01 -10.34
C LEU A 9 -3.82 1.99 -11.45
N GLU A 10 -3.87 0.69 -11.14
CA GLU A 10 -3.79 -0.38 -12.13
C GLU A 10 -4.96 -0.32 -13.12
N ASP A 11 -6.18 -0.20 -12.61
CA ASP A 11 -7.39 -0.06 -13.41
C ASP A 11 -7.30 1.17 -14.33
N ALA A 12 -6.76 2.29 -13.83
CA ALA A 12 -6.54 3.50 -14.63
C ALA A 12 -5.49 3.33 -15.73
N CYS A 13 -4.41 2.58 -15.48
CA CYS A 13 -3.44 2.24 -16.53
C CYS A 13 -4.10 1.43 -17.65
N ASP A 14 -4.88 0.41 -17.28
CA ASP A 14 -5.58 -0.46 -18.23
C ASP A 14 -6.61 0.33 -19.05
N ASP A 15 -7.39 1.21 -18.41
CA ASP A 15 -8.36 2.09 -19.09
C ASP A 15 -7.68 3.01 -20.12
N ILE A 16 -6.50 3.55 -19.79
CA ILE A 16 -5.73 4.40 -20.70
C ILE A 16 -5.19 3.59 -21.89
N MET A 17 -4.79 2.32 -21.68
CA MET A 17 -4.34 1.44 -22.77
C MET A 17 -5.47 1.04 -23.73
N LEU A 18 -6.71 1.01 -23.24
CA LEU A 18 -7.91 0.69 -24.03
C LEU A 18 -8.50 1.90 -24.75
N ALA A 19 -8.06 3.12 -24.42
CA ALA A 19 -8.54 4.33 -25.05
C ALA A 19 -8.11 4.41 -26.53
N ASP A 20 -9.01 4.86 -27.40
CA ASP A 20 -8.71 5.06 -28.82
C ASP A 20 -7.58 6.10 -29.00
N ASP A 21 -6.69 5.88 -29.98
CA ASP A 21 -5.54 6.74 -30.32
C ASP A 21 -5.92 8.21 -30.64
N ASP A 22 -7.20 8.50 -30.85
CA ASP A 22 -7.75 9.84 -31.06
C ASP A 22 -7.73 10.71 -29.79
N CYS A 23 -7.47 10.12 -28.61
CA CYS A 23 -7.34 10.84 -27.34
C CYS A 23 -5.91 11.36 -27.13
N PHE A 24 -5.56 12.45 -27.82
CA PHE A 24 -4.21 13.03 -27.76
C PHE A 24 -3.75 13.51 -26.37
N MET A 25 -4.68 13.72 -25.44
CA MET A 25 -4.42 14.33 -24.13
C MET A 25 -5.27 13.67 -23.04
N ILE A 26 -4.62 13.06 -22.06
CA ILE A 26 -5.25 12.40 -20.92
C ILE A 26 -5.24 13.38 -19.73
N PRO A 27 -6.40 13.70 -19.13
CA PRO A 27 -6.46 14.52 -17.92
C PRO A 27 -6.03 13.71 -16.69
N TYR A 28 -4.87 14.03 -16.13
CA TYR A 28 -4.33 13.43 -14.92
C TYR A 28 -4.63 14.30 -13.68
N GLN A 29 -5.11 13.69 -12.59
CA GLN A 29 -5.48 14.41 -11.37
C GLN A 29 -4.26 14.61 -10.44
N ILE A 30 -4.02 15.86 -10.03
CA ILE A 30 -3.03 16.22 -9.02
C ILE A 30 -3.70 17.09 -7.95
N GLY A 31 -3.92 16.50 -6.77
CA GLY A 31 -4.72 17.16 -5.72
C GLY A 31 -6.14 17.46 -6.22
N ASP A 32 -6.47 18.75 -6.28
CA ASP A 32 -7.80 19.23 -6.68
C ASP A 32 -7.87 19.73 -8.14
N VAL A 33 -6.80 19.58 -8.93
CA VAL A 33 -6.73 20.02 -10.33
C VAL A 33 -6.44 18.87 -11.28
N PHE A 34 -6.78 19.05 -12.56
CA PHE A 34 -6.42 18.14 -13.64
C PHE A 34 -5.45 18.82 -14.60
N ILE A 35 -4.40 18.09 -15.00
CA ILE A 35 -3.42 18.52 -15.99
C ILE A 35 -3.42 17.52 -17.13
N SER A 36 -3.51 18.02 -18.36
CA SER A 36 -3.52 17.19 -19.56
C SER A 36 -2.09 16.83 -19.98
N HIS A 37 -1.85 15.53 -20.14
CA HIS A 37 -0.58 14.95 -20.56
C HIS A 37 -0.78 14.03 -21.75
N SER A 38 0.31 13.67 -22.44
CA SER A 38 0.24 12.59 -23.43
C SER A 38 -0.11 11.26 -22.74
N GLN A 39 -0.56 10.28 -23.52
CA GLN A 39 -0.84 8.94 -23.01
C GLN A 39 0.42 8.31 -22.38
N GLU A 40 1.56 8.44 -23.05
CA GLU A 40 2.86 7.93 -22.58
C GLU A 40 3.28 8.59 -21.26
N GLU A 41 3.25 9.92 -21.19
CA GLU A 41 3.55 10.66 -19.95
C GLU A 41 2.63 10.24 -18.80
N THR A 42 1.33 10.08 -19.08
CA THR A 42 0.35 9.68 -18.05
C THR A 42 0.60 8.27 -17.55
N GLN A 43 0.97 7.33 -18.43
CA GLN A 43 1.33 5.97 -18.05
C GLN A 43 2.59 5.93 -17.18
N GLU A 44 3.62 6.71 -17.53
CA GLU A 44 4.83 6.82 -16.70
C GLU A 44 4.51 7.35 -15.30
N MET A 45 3.69 8.40 -15.20
CA MET A 45 3.26 8.98 -13.93
C MET A 45 2.47 7.99 -13.07
N LEU A 46 1.56 7.22 -13.68
CA LEU A 46 0.79 6.19 -12.98
C LEU A 46 1.69 5.04 -12.49
N GLU A 47 2.66 4.61 -13.28
CA GLU A 47 3.61 3.57 -12.85
C GLU A 47 4.53 4.04 -11.72
N GLU A 48 4.98 5.30 -11.75
CA GLU A 48 5.73 5.87 -10.62
C GLU A 48 4.85 5.90 -9.35
N ALA A 49 3.61 6.37 -9.46
CA ALA A 49 2.67 6.41 -8.34
C ALA A 49 2.39 5.01 -7.76
N LYS A 50 2.20 4.00 -8.63
CA LYS A 50 2.03 2.59 -8.22
C LYS A 50 3.26 2.09 -7.46
N LYS A 51 4.46 2.33 -8.01
CA LYS A 51 5.72 1.90 -7.39
C LYS A 51 5.89 2.51 -6.01
N THR A 52 5.72 3.84 -5.87
CA THR A 52 5.83 4.51 -4.57
C THR A 52 4.80 3.95 -3.57
N LEU A 53 3.55 3.74 -4.00
CA LEU A 53 2.52 3.21 -3.12
C LEU A 53 2.80 1.76 -2.69
N GLN A 54 3.35 0.92 -3.58
CA GLN A 54 3.74 -0.44 -3.26
C GLN A 54 4.90 -0.47 -2.25
N GLU A 55 5.92 0.37 -2.43
CA GLU A 55 7.04 0.50 -1.47
C GLU A 55 6.54 0.91 -0.08
N GLU A 56 5.56 1.81 0.00
CA GLU A 56 4.93 2.20 1.27
C GLU A 56 4.13 1.04 1.90
N ILE A 57 3.42 0.24 1.11
CA ILE A 57 2.70 -0.94 1.61
C ILE A 57 3.70 -1.94 2.19
N ASP A 58 4.77 -2.25 1.46
CA ASP A 58 5.80 -3.20 1.89
C ASP A 58 6.49 -2.75 3.19
N ALA A 59 6.80 -1.45 3.29
CA ALA A 59 7.37 -0.87 4.50
C ALA A 59 6.43 -1.00 5.71
N LEU A 60 5.13 -0.78 5.52
CA LEU A 60 4.14 -0.95 6.58
C LEU A 60 3.97 -2.41 7.00
N GLU A 61 3.92 -3.34 6.04
CA GLU A 61 3.81 -4.78 6.32
C GLU A 61 5.05 -5.29 7.07
N SER A 62 6.25 -4.86 6.66
CA SER A 62 7.50 -5.14 7.37
C SER A 62 7.49 -4.62 8.81
N ARG A 63 6.96 -3.40 9.01
CA ARG A 63 6.82 -2.82 10.35
C ARG A 63 5.83 -3.61 11.21
N VAL A 64 4.71 -4.05 10.66
CA VAL A 64 3.74 -4.91 11.37
C VAL A 64 4.41 -6.23 11.79
N ALA A 65 5.10 -6.89 10.87
CA ALA A 65 5.80 -8.15 11.15
C ALA A 65 6.87 -7.99 12.24
N SER A 66 7.63 -6.90 12.22
CA SER A 66 8.64 -6.65 13.26
C SER A 66 8.02 -6.41 14.64
N ILE A 67 6.91 -5.66 14.73
CA ILE A 67 6.17 -5.45 15.97
C ILE A 67 5.61 -6.76 16.50
N GLN A 68 5.02 -7.60 15.64
CA GLN A 68 4.50 -8.92 16.04
C GLN A 68 5.61 -9.82 16.59
N ARG A 69 6.80 -9.79 15.98
CA ARG A 69 7.95 -10.56 16.46
C ARG A 69 8.41 -10.10 17.84
N VAL A 70 8.54 -8.79 18.03
CA VAL A 70 8.89 -8.20 19.33
C VAL A 70 7.84 -8.56 20.38
N LEU A 71 6.55 -8.49 20.05
CA LEU A 71 5.46 -8.88 20.95
C LEU A 71 5.57 -10.35 21.36
N ALA A 72 5.82 -11.26 20.41
CA ALA A 72 6.00 -12.68 20.69
C ALA A 72 7.20 -12.93 21.62
N ASP A 73 8.34 -12.29 21.36
CA ASP A 73 9.54 -12.40 22.21
C ASP A 73 9.27 -11.88 23.63
N LEU A 74 8.52 -10.77 23.77
CA LEU A 74 8.12 -10.23 25.06
C LEU A 74 7.15 -11.17 25.80
N LYS A 75 6.17 -11.79 25.12
CA LYS A 75 5.28 -12.78 25.74
C LYS A 75 6.09 -13.93 26.34
N VAL A 76 7.06 -14.46 25.60
CA VAL A 76 7.95 -15.54 26.09
C VAL A 76 8.74 -15.09 27.33
N GLN A 77 9.34 -13.90 27.30
CA GLN A 77 10.10 -13.37 28.44
C GLN A 77 9.22 -13.17 29.68
N LEU A 78 7.99 -12.70 29.52
CA LEU A 78 7.05 -12.50 30.61
C LEU A 78 6.60 -13.83 31.21
N TYR A 79 6.26 -14.83 30.39
CA TYR A 79 5.92 -16.16 30.89
C TYR A 79 7.11 -16.84 31.58
N ALA A 80 8.34 -16.67 31.09
CA ALA A 80 9.53 -17.19 31.75
C ALA A 80 9.75 -16.56 33.14
N LYS A 81 9.38 -15.29 33.32
CA LYS A 81 9.57 -14.55 34.58
C LYS A 81 8.42 -14.73 35.59
N PHE A 82 7.18 -14.74 35.10
CA PHE A 82 5.98 -14.70 35.94
C PHE A 82 5.19 -16.03 35.94
N GLY A 83 5.49 -16.95 35.04
CA GLY A 83 4.85 -18.27 34.96
C GLY A 83 3.33 -18.17 34.76
N SER A 84 2.60 -19.03 35.45
CA SER A 84 1.14 -19.10 35.42
C SER A 84 0.42 -18.00 36.22
N ASN A 85 1.15 -17.01 36.77
CA ASN A 85 0.55 -15.91 37.52
C ASN A 85 -0.03 -14.80 36.61
N ILE A 86 0.19 -14.90 35.29
CA ILE A 86 -0.31 -13.96 34.28
C ILE A 86 -0.99 -14.74 33.14
N ASN A 87 -1.92 -14.10 32.43
CA ASN A 87 -2.55 -14.63 31.21
C ASN A 87 -2.43 -13.60 30.08
N LEU A 88 -1.68 -13.91 29.03
CA LEU A 88 -1.38 -13.02 27.91
C LEU A 88 -2.10 -13.41 26.60
N GLU A 89 -3.00 -14.40 26.65
CA GLU A 89 -3.72 -14.93 25.47
C GLU A 89 -5.05 -14.19 25.18
N ALA A 90 -5.40 -13.15 25.94
CA ALA A 90 -6.63 -12.39 25.73
C ALA A 90 -6.61 -11.52 24.46
N ASP A 91 -5.43 -11.27 23.87
CA ASP A 91 -5.23 -10.38 22.72
C ASP A 91 -5.24 -11.09 21.35
N GLU A 92 -5.55 -12.39 21.27
CA GLU A 92 -5.61 -13.13 19.99
C GLU A 92 -6.99 -13.08 19.29
N SER A 93 -7.87 -12.13 19.66
CA SER A 93 -9.23 -11.97 19.07
C SER A 93 -9.36 -10.80 18.10
#